data_AF-A0A3D2SY26-F1
#
_entry.id   AF-A0A3D2SY26-F1
#
_cell.length_a   1.000
_cell.length_b   1.000
_cell.length_c   1.000
_cell.angle_alpha   90.00
_cell.angle_beta   90.00
_cell.angle_gamma   90.00
#
_symmetry.space_group_name_H-M   'P 1'
#
loop_
_entity.id
_entity.type
_entity.pdbx_description
1 polymer ?
#
loop_
_entity_poly.entity_id
_entity_poly.type
_entity_poly.pdbx_seq_one_letter_code
_entity_poly.pdbx_strand_id
1 'polypeptide(L)'
;MRASLVINVAVLVLLAATACNDDPFEIRWDLQADTVLLYSLARPEMNMDSGFNFRPGTLGPVRIEAATATGTWDIALDTRGGELVLLPPSALGVSSAARLAAIPGKRREEVVEAPADTTLYSVDQPVSVRSGTVYVIRTDRAPGA
;
A
#
# COMPACT_ATOMS: atom_id res chain seq x y z
N MET A 1 -1.45 58.22 0.34
CA MET A 1 -2.24 57.22 1.11
C MET A 1 -3.18 56.38 0.25
N ARG A 2 -3.98 56.94 -0.69
CA ARG A 2 -4.91 56.15 -1.53
C ARG A 2 -4.22 55.16 -2.50
N ALA A 3 -3.11 55.55 -3.13
CA ALA A 3 -2.36 54.67 -4.02
C ALA A 3 -1.74 53.45 -3.30
N SER A 4 -1.27 53.63 -2.07
CA SER A 4 -0.72 52.56 -1.25
C SER A 4 -1.77 51.52 -0.84
N LEU A 5 -3.02 51.95 -0.60
CA LEU A 5 -4.13 51.05 -0.30
C LEU A 5 -4.50 50.17 -1.51
N VAL A 6 -4.54 50.77 -2.71
CA VAL A 6 -4.89 50.06 -3.96
C VAL A 6 -3.82 49.02 -4.31
N ILE A 7 -2.53 49.33 -4.12
CA ILE A 7 -1.43 48.39 -4.36
C ILE A 7 -1.49 47.21 -3.38
N ASN A 8 -1.76 47.47 -2.09
CA ASN A 8 -1.85 46.38 -1.09
C ASN A 8 -3.05 45.46 -1.35
N VAL A 9 -4.20 45.99 -1.76
CA VAL A 9 -5.37 45.18 -2.11
C VAL A 9 -5.11 44.36 -3.38
N ALA A 10 -4.48 44.94 -4.40
CA ALA A 10 -4.14 44.23 -5.62
C ALA A 10 -3.18 43.06 -5.38
N VAL A 11 -2.16 43.25 -4.53
CA VAL A 11 -1.22 42.19 -4.15
C VAL A 11 -1.91 41.06 -3.37
N LEU A 12 -2.84 41.40 -2.46
CA LEU A 12 -3.59 40.39 -1.70
C LEU A 12 -4.50 39.53 -2.58
N VAL A 13 -5.14 40.13 -3.59
CA VAL A 13 -6.00 39.43 -4.56
C VAL A 13 -5.17 38.54 -5.50
N LEU A 14 -3.97 38.98 -5.89
CA LEU A 14 -3.04 38.18 -6.69
C LEU A 14 -2.50 36.96 -5.93
N LEU A 15 -2.21 37.08 -4.62
CA LEU A 15 -1.79 35.96 -3.78
C LEU A 15 -2.93 34.94 -3.52
N ALA A 16 -4.18 35.40 -3.42
CA ALA A 16 -5.33 34.52 -3.27
C ALA A 16 -5.65 33.73 -4.56
N ALA A 17 -5.35 34.31 -5.73
CA ALA A 17 -5.57 33.65 -7.02
C ALA A 17 -4.58 32.50 -7.28
N THR A 18 -3.35 32.57 -6.75
CA THR A 18 -2.37 31.49 -6.89
C THR A 18 -2.61 30.31 -5.94
N ALA A 19 -3.43 30.48 -4.90
CA ALA A 19 -3.70 29.46 -3.89
C ALA A 19 -5.02 28.69 -4.10
N CYS A 20 -5.82 29.04 -5.11
CA CYS A 20 -7.14 28.45 -5.31
C CYS A 20 -7.16 27.03 -5.91
N ASN A 21 -6.00 26.44 -6.23
CA ASN A 21 -5.95 25.11 -6.84
C ASN A 21 -4.86 24.20 -6.29
N ASP A 22 -4.19 24.59 -5.20
CA ASP A 22 -3.37 23.66 -4.43
C ASP A 22 -4.27 23.06 -3.36
N ASP A 23 -4.72 21.81 -3.56
CA ASP A 23 -5.47 21.08 -2.53
C ASP A 23 -4.51 20.81 -1.37
N PRO A 24 -4.70 21.46 -0.20
CA PRO A 24 -3.79 21.29 0.95
C PRO A 24 -3.90 19.89 1.57
N PHE A 25 -4.84 19.06 1.09
CA PHE A 25 -5.02 17.66 1.45
C PHE A 25 -4.57 16.70 0.35
N GLU A 26 -4.00 17.19 -0.76
CA GLU A 26 -3.43 16.36 -1.82
C GLU A 26 -2.29 15.51 -1.23
N ILE A 27 -2.54 14.21 -1.08
CA ILE A 27 -1.51 13.26 -0.67
C ILE A 27 -0.56 13.05 -1.86
N ARG A 28 0.57 13.76 -1.83
CA ARG A 28 1.67 13.53 -2.77
C ARG A 28 2.44 12.30 -2.35
N TRP A 29 2.11 11.18 -2.95
CA TRP A 29 2.84 9.93 -2.78
C TRP A 29 4.26 10.08 -3.34
N ASP A 30 5.24 10.31 -2.47
CA ASP A 30 6.64 10.18 -2.85
C ASP A 30 6.95 8.69 -3.10
N LEU A 31 7.62 8.40 -4.21
CA LEU A 31 7.96 7.03 -4.60
C LEU A 31 9.11 6.53 -3.73
N GLN A 32 8.77 6.07 -2.53
CA GLN A 32 9.71 5.34 -1.69
C GLN A 32 9.77 3.88 -2.19
N ALA A 33 10.70 3.62 -3.11
CA ALA A 33 10.99 2.27 -3.58
C ALA A 33 12.04 1.65 -2.65
N ASP A 34 11.61 0.66 -1.87
CA ASP A 34 12.49 -0.19 -1.08
C ASP A 34 12.36 -1.65 -1.57
N THR A 35 13.44 -2.41 -1.46
CA THR A 35 13.48 -3.82 -1.82
C THR A 35 13.57 -4.67 -0.57
N VAL A 36 12.60 -5.56 -0.38
CA VAL A 36 12.57 -6.50 0.74
C VAL A 36 12.75 -7.94 0.24
N LEU A 37 13.46 -8.75 1.03
CA LEU A 37 13.54 -10.18 0.84
C LEU A 37 12.50 -10.88 1.71
N LEU A 38 11.58 -11.61 1.09
CA LEU A 38 10.58 -12.44 1.78
C LEU A 38 10.78 -13.91 1.39
N TYR A 39 10.58 -14.78 2.36
CA TYR A 39 10.67 -16.23 2.21
C TYR A 39 9.28 -16.86 2.15
N SER A 40 9.20 -18.04 1.54
CA SER A 40 7.95 -18.78 1.42
C SER A 40 7.50 -19.37 2.76
N LEU A 41 6.23 -19.17 3.12
CA LEU A 41 5.58 -19.79 4.27
C LEU A 41 5.61 -21.31 4.26
N ALA A 42 5.66 -21.93 3.07
CA ALA A 42 5.77 -23.39 2.93
C ALA A 42 7.08 -23.98 3.48
N ARG A 43 8.01 -23.17 3.98
CA ARG A 43 9.26 -23.56 4.63
C ARG A 43 9.33 -23.05 6.08
N PRO A 44 8.40 -23.47 6.97
CA PRO A 44 8.37 -22.98 8.35
C PRO A 44 9.62 -23.37 9.14
N GLU A 45 10.36 -24.40 8.72
CA GLU A 45 11.59 -24.85 9.37
C GLU A 45 12.73 -23.82 9.28
N MET A 46 12.58 -22.83 8.40
CA MET A 46 13.64 -21.84 8.15
C MET A 46 13.58 -20.65 9.12
N ASN A 47 12.51 -20.49 9.91
CA ASN A 47 12.37 -19.41 10.88
C ASN A 47 12.65 -18.01 10.29
N MET A 48 12.18 -17.78 9.07
CA MET A 48 12.51 -16.62 8.25
C MET A 48 11.34 -15.66 8.09
N ASP A 49 11.65 -14.42 7.68
CA ASP A 49 10.65 -13.41 7.39
C ASP A 49 9.85 -13.77 6.15
N SER A 50 8.57 -14.08 6.34
CA SER A 50 7.67 -14.60 5.32
C SER A 50 6.51 -13.67 5.01
N GLY A 51 6.34 -12.61 5.79
CA GLY A 51 5.34 -11.58 5.57
C GLY A 51 5.90 -10.17 5.63
N PHE A 52 5.02 -9.22 5.35
CA PHE A 52 5.33 -7.80 5.43
C PHE A 52 4.19 -7.06 6.11
N ASN A 53 4.55 -6.10 6.95
CA ASN A 53 3.64 -5.22 7.66
C ASN A 53 3.83 -3.80 7.16
N PHE A 54 2.76 -3.16 6.68
CA PHE A 54 2.78 -1.78 6.19
C PHE A 54 2.35 -0.77 7.26
N ARG A 55 2.08 -1.20 8.50
CA ARG A 55 1.73 -0.28 9.59
C ARG A 55 2.94 0.58 9.99
N PRO A 56 2.82 1.91 10.01
CA PRO A 56 3.76 2.83 10.64
C PRO A 56 4.15 2.39 12.06
N GLY A 57 5.42 2.60 12.41
CA GLY A 57 6.01 2.14 13.67
C GLY A 57 6.44 0.66 13.65
N THR A 58 5.81 -0.17 12.81
CA THR A 58 6.15 -1.59 12.62
C THR A 58 6.34 -1.94 11.13
N LEU A 59 6.69 -0.96 10.31
CA LEU A 59 6.86 -1.12 8.87
C LEU A 59 8.06 -2.02 8.61
N GLY A 60 7.84 -3.15 7.95
CA GLY A 60 8.94 -4.04 7.60
C GLY A 60 8.55 -5.51 7.41
N PRO A 61 9.54 -6.34 7.06
CA PRO A 61 9.37 -7.79 7.00
C PRO A 61 9.04 -8.35 8.39
N VAL A 62 8.19 -9.36 8.43
CA VAL A 62 7.81 -10.07 9.65
C VAL A 62 7.93 -11.58 9.48
N ARG A 63 8.30 -12.22 10.58
CA ARG A 63 8.25 -13.66 10.72
C ARG A 63 6.85 -14.11 11.12
N ILE A 64 6.24 -14.98 10.30
CA ILE A 64 4.95 -15.60 10.58
C ILE A 64 5.21 -17.06 10.98
N GLU A 65 5.07 -17.35 12.26
CA GLU A 65 5.39 -18.66 12.86
C GLU A 65 4.36 -19.76 12.54
N ALA A 66 3.11 -19.35 12.30
CA ALA A 66 2.01 -20.25 11.96
C ALA A 66 1.01 -19.52 11.05
N ALA A 67 0.41 -20.24 10.11
CA ALA A 67 -0.58 -19.67 9.18
C ALA A 67 -1.77 -19.01 9.88
N THR A 68 -2.10 -19.47 11.09
CA THR A 68 -3.18 -18.94 11.93
C THR A 68 -2.71 -17.87 12.91
N ALA A 69 -1.43 -17.49 12.89
CA ALA A 69 -0.90 -16.49 13.80
C ALA A 69 -1.62 -15.14 13.57
N THR A 70 -2.43 -14.77 14.55
CA THR A 70 -3.09 -13.46 14.65
C THR A 70 -2.02 -12.43 14.97
N GLY A 71 -1.29 -11.99 13.94
CA GLY A 71 -0.19 -11.05 14.03
C GLY A 71 -0.47 -9.79 13.23
N THR A 72 0.38 -8.78 13.42
CA THR A 72 0.32 -7.54 12.66
C THR A 72 1.10 -7.68 11.36
N TRP A 73 0.45 -8.17 10.32
CA TRP A 73 0.98 -8.26 8.96
C TRP A 73 -0.14 -8.12 7.93
N ASP A 74 0.19 -7.65 6.73
CA ASP A 74 -0.80 -7.33 5.69
C ASP A 74 -0.69 -8.28 4.49
N ILE A 75 0.50 -8.83 4.24
CA ILE A 75 0.75 -9.83 3.18
C ILE A 75 1.74 -10.88 3.66
N ALA A 76 1.62 -12.09 3.10
CA ALA A 76 2.61 -13.15 3.21
C ALA A 76 2.97 -13.71 1.83
N LEU A 77 4.20 -14.20 1.68
CA LEU A 77 4.66 -14.93 0.52
C LEU A 77 4.58 -16.43 0.78
N ASP A 78 4.04 -17.19 -0.17
CA ASP A 78 3.94 -18.65 -0.09
C ASP A 78 4.25 -19.30 -1.44
N THR A 79 4.40 -20.61 -1.45
CA THR A 79 4.57 -21.42 -2.65
C THR A 79 3.44 -22.44 -2.72
N ARG A 80 2.55 -22.29 -3.70
CA ARG A 80 1.41 -23.19 -3.91
C ARG A 80 1.43 -23.72 -5.32
N GLY A 81 1.34 -25.05 -5.46
CA GLY A 81 1.37 -25.69 -6.78
C GLY A 81 2.65 -25.42 -7.59
N GLY A 82 3.76 -25.09 -6.92
CA GLY A 82 5.02 -24.71 -7.58
C GLY A 82 5.13 -23.24 -7.98
N GLU A 83 4.09 -22.43 -7.74
CA GLU A 83 4.08 -20.99 -8.01
C GLU A 83 4.23 -20.16 -6.73
N LEU A 84 4.89 -19.02 -6.83
CA LEU A 84 4.86 -18.02 -5.76
C LEU A 84 3.51 -17.32 -5.74
N VAL A 85 2.92 -17.18 -4.55
CA VAL A 85 1.65 -16.48 -4.34
C VAL A 85 1.77 -15.51 -3.17
N LEU A 86 1.12 -14.36 -3.29
CA LEU A 86 0.87 -13.46 -2.18
C LEU A 86 -0.46 -13.83 -1.52
N LEU A 87 -0.45 -13.84 -0.20
CA LEU A 87 -1.59 -14.19 0.64
C LEU A 87 -1.97 -13.00 1.53
N PRO A 88 -3.20 -12.46 1.45
CA PRO A 88 -3.74 -11.66 2.55
C PRO A 88 -4.00 -12.57 3.77
N PRO A 89 -4.03 -12.02 5.00
CA PRO A 89 -4.32 -12.81 6.22
C PRO A 89 -5.61 -13.63 6.13
N SER A 90 -6.65 -13.07 5.51
CA SER A 90 -7.93 -13.74 5.34
C SER A 90 -7.85 -15.00 4.46
N ALA A 91 -6.86 -15.11 3.57
CA ALA A 91 -6.60 -16.33 2.79
C ALA A 91 -6.02 -17.48 3.63
N LEU A 92 -5.59 -17.19 4.86
CA LEU A 92 -5.16 -18.16 5.88
C LEU A 92 -6.18 -18.32 7.01
N GLY A 93 -7.38 -17.73 6.88
CA GLY A 93 -8.41 -17.75 7.92
C GLY A 93 -8.17 -16.77 9.06
N VAL A 94 -7.21 -15.84 8.92
CA VAL A 94 -6.95 -14.79 9.90
C VAL A 94 -7.82 -13.57 9.57
N SER A 95 -8.61 -13.10 10.53
CA SER A 95 -9.47 -11.92 10.35
C SER A 95 -8.62 -10.68 10.09
N SER A 96 -8.78 -10.07 8.90
CA SER A 96 -8.12 -8.82 8.51
C SER A 96 -8.90 -8.11 7.41
N ALA A 97 -8.86 -6.78 7.40
CA ALA A 97 -9.32 -5.95 6.30
C ALA A 97 -8.27 -5.76 5.19
N ALA A 98 -7.06 -6.34 5.33
CA ALA A 98 -6.05 -6.31 4.30
C ALA A 98 -6.52 -7.03 3.03
N ARG A 99 -6.24 -6.44 1.86
CA ARG A 99 -6.63 -6.96 0.54
C ARG A 99 -5.57 -6.67 -0.50
N LEU A 100 -5.59 -7.44 -1.59
CA LEU A 100 -4.56 -7.38 -2.63
C LEU A 100 -5.19 -7.30 -4.02
N ALA A 101 -4.71 -6.38 -4.85
CA ALA A 101 -5.06 -6.31 -6.27
C ALA A 101 -3.80 -6.45 -7.14
N ALA A 102 -3.89 -7.21 -8.23
CA ALA A 102 -2.83 -7.34 -9.21
C ALA A 102 -3.12 -6.49 -10.45
N ILE A 103 -2.13 -5.71 -10.89
CA ILE A 103 -2.21 -4.83 -12.05
C ILE A 103 -1.12 -5.28 -13.06
N PRO A 104 -1.45 -6.23 -13.95
CA PRO A 104 -0.49 -6.77 -14.89
C PRO A 104 -0.13 -5.77 -16.00
N GLY A 105 1.11 -5.83 -16.47
CA GLY A 105 1.57 -5.04 -17.62
C GLY A 105 1.79 -3.54 -17.33
N LYS A 106 1.76 -3.14 -16.06
CA LYS A 106 2.05 -1.77 -15.61
C LYS A 106 3.42 -1.70 -14.96
N ARG A 107 4.12 -0.59 -15.19
CA ARG A 107 5.29 -0.22 -14.40
C ARG A 107 4.85 0.48 -13.11
N ARG A 108 5.72 0.48 -12.09
CA ARG A 108 5.41 1.02 -10.76
C ARG A 108 5.03 2.50 -10.81
N GLU A 109 5.72 3.28 -11.63
CA GLU A 109 5.49 4.71 -11.85
C GLU A 109 4.20 5.04 -12.60
N GLU A 110 3.58 4.06 -13.28
CA GLU A 110 2.29 4.25 -13.95
C GLU A 110 1.11 4.08 -12.99
N VAL A 111 1.32 3.45 -11.83
CA VAL A 111 0.29 3.24 -10.80
C VAL A 111 0.38 4.38 -9.80
N VAL A 112 -0.21 5.51 -10.17
CA VAL A 112 -0.25 6.73 -9.34
C VAL A 112 -1.47 6.81 -8.42
N GLU A 113 -2.49 6.01 -8.71
CA GLU A 113 -3.72 5.90 -7.92
C GLU A 113 -4.05 4.44 -7.63
N ALA A 114 -4.58 4.18 -6.43
CA ALA A 114 -5.07 2.86 -6.05
C ALA A 114 -6.41 2.57 -6.77
N PRO A 115 -6.69 1.32 -7.17
CA PRO A 115 -7.97 0.96 -7.77
C PRO A 115 -9.15 1.33 -6.86
N ALA A 116 -10.10 2.12 -7.41
CA ALA A 116 -11.32 2.51 -6.70
C ALA A 116 -12.35 1.38 -6.62
N ASP A 117 -12.40 0.52 -7.64
CA ASP A 117 -13.28 -0.65 -7.66
C ASP A 117 -12.77 -1.71 -6.66
N THR A 118 -13.49 -1.82 -5.55
CA THR A 118 -13.16 -2.77 -4.48
C THR A 118 -13.32 -4.24 -4.87
N THR A 119 -14.02 -4.54 -5.97
CA THR A 119 -14.19 -5.93 -6.45
C THR A 119 -12.93 -6.48 -7.10
N LEU A 120 -11.98 -5.61 -7.48
CA LEU A 120 -10.68 -6.01 -8.02
C LEU A 120 -9.72 -6.56 -6.96
N TYR A 121 -10.04 -6.38 -5.68
CA TYR A 121 -9.19 -6.83 -4.59
C TYR A 121 -9.56 -8.25 -4.17
N SER A 122 -8.58 -9.15 -4.21
CA SER A 122 -8.66 -10.44 -3.53
C SER A 122 -8.68 -10.22 -2.02
N VAL A 123 -9.71 -10.77 -1.37
CA VAL A 123 -9.89 -10.71 0.09
C VAL A 123 -9.32 -11.97 0.72
N ASP A 124 -9.66 -13.14 0.20
CA ASP A 124 -9.38 -14.44 0.82
C ASP A 124 -8.76 -15.46 -0.14
N GLN A 125 -8.42 -15.05 -1.36
CA GLN A 125 -7.79 -15.92 -2.36
C GLN A 125 -6.30 -15.60 -2.53
N PRO A 126 -5.45 -16.62 -2.74
CA PRO A 126 -4.08 -16.43 -3.18
C PRO A 126 -3.99 -15.65 -4.50
N VAL A 127 -2.99 -14.78 -4.62
CA VAL A 127 -2.70 -14.03 -5.85
C VAL A 127 -1.33 -14.43 -6.38
N SER A 128 -1.26 -15.01 -7.58
CA SER A 128 0.00 -15.45 -8.19
C SER A 128 0.96 -14.27 -8.42
N VAL A 129 2.22 -14.48 -8.05
CA VAL A 129 3.32 -13.54 -8.31
C VAL A 129 3.88 -13.76 -9.71
N ARG A 130 3.68 -12.76 -10.56
CA ARG A 130 4.17 -12.68 -11.93
C ARG A 130 5.05 -11.45 -12.12
N SER A 131 6.11 -11.61 -12.91
CA SER A 131 6.95 -10.50 -13.37
C SER A 131 6.15 -9.50 -14.20
N GLY A 132 6.55 -8.23 -14.18
CA GLY A 132 5.86 -7.15 -14.92
C GLY A 132 4.44 -6.84 -14.40
N THR A 133 4.17 -7.15 -13.13
CA THR A 133 2.89 -6.90 -12.46
C THR A 133 3.12 -6.04 -11.24
N VAL A 134 2.32 -4.99 -11.07
CA VAL A 134 2.28 -4.20 -9.83
C VAL A 134 1.21 -4.77 -8.93
N TYR A 135 1.52 -4.95 -7.65
CA TYR A 135 0.56 -5.38 -6.64
C TYR A 135 0.22 -4.20 -5.75
N VAL A 136 -1.08 -3.93 -5.61
CA VAL A 136 -1.60 -2.89 -4.73
C VAL A 136 -2.16 -3.55 -3.47
N ILE A 137 -1.59 -3.17 -2.33
CA ILE A 137 -2.01 -3.67 -1.02
C ILE A 137 -2.90 -2.60 -0.38
N ARG A 138 -4.15 -2.96 -0.10
CA ARG A 138 -4.97 -2.22 0.84
C ARG A 138 -4.68 -2.80 2.21
N THR A 139 -4.10 -2.01 3.10
CA THR A 139 -3.69 -2.48 4.44
C THR A 139 -4.88 -2.62 5.38
N ASP A 140 -4.70 -3.36 6.48
CA ASP A 140 -5.71 -3.54 7.53
C ASP A 140 -5.92 -2.29 8.41
N ARG A 141 -5.57 -1.10 7.91
CA ARG A 141 -5.75 0.16 8.65
C ARG A 141 -7.16 0.72 8.47
N ALA A 142 -7.70 1.23 9.56
CA ALA A 142 -8.74 2.25 9.52
C ALA A 142 -8.08 3.65 9.37
N PRO A 143 -8.70 4.60 8.64
CA PRO A 143 -8.25 5.99 8.65
C PRO A 143 -8.23 6.56 10.08
N GLY A 144 -7.13 7.21 10.48
CA GLY A 144 -7.01 7.91 11.77
C GLY A 144 -6.30 7.16 12.91
N ALA A 145 -5.59 6.06 12.63
CA ALA A 145 -4.80 5.31 13.61
C ALA A 145 -3.28 5.45 13.42
#